data_AF-F1A2W8-F1
#
_entry.id   AF-F1A2W8-F1
#
_cell.length_a   1.000
_cell.length_b   1.000
_cell.length_c   1.000
_cell.angle_alpha   90.00
_cell.angle_beta   90.00
_cell.angle_gamma   90.00
#
_symmetry.space_group_name_H-M   'P 1'
#
loop_
_entity.id
_entity.type
_entity.pdbx_description
1 polymer ?
#
loop_
_entity_poly.entity_id
_entity_poly.type
_entity_poly.pdbx_seq_one_letter_code
_entity_poly.pdbx_strand_id
1 'polypeptide(L)'
;MFTTKKFIQHSKQLRYCPTAGCDKAITLSCTDLPTDSCRPDTVQCSCCFKFCFKCYRASHSPATCDQMQLWEQKCQDESETSHWKVANCKQCPKCNVSVEKNGGCMHMVCRQCQYEWCWECSKPWKGHLNFYVCNYTANKDKELIKRFLIFGTSKSSKKNKESSEEEERRLNRIELERYLYHYERFTNHENSHKLEKLIRDEATKKMKELQTSSTTWTEVQFIEKGVEQLLDCRNILKHTYIYSFFSFSDITNQRVLTAKELFEFLQEDLERTTEKLSELMGDVMKKSITLESSHRIEIMNYITLSKTKADGLLNAVLKDSLFEF
;
A
#
# COMPACT_ATOMS: atom_id res chain seq x y z
N MET A 1 22.14 9.77 29.36
CA MET A 1 21.24 9.37 28.25
C MET A 1 20.21 8.29 28.61
N PHE A 2 20.55 7.27 29.42
CA PHE A 2 19.58 6.21 29.78
C PHE A 2 18.37 6.68 30.61
N THR A 3 18.57 7.65 31.50
CA THR A 3 17.51 8.26 32.33
C THR A 3 16.50 9.05 31.48
N THR A 4 16.94 9.73 30.43
CA THR A 4 16.10 10.51 29.51
C THR A 4 15.21 9.62 28.64
N LYS A 5 15.74 8.48 28.15
CA LYS A 5 14.95 7.51 27.35
C LYS A 5 13.80 6.88 28.15
N LYS A 6 14.03 6.52 29.42
CA LYS A 6 12.97 5.97 30.30
C LYS A 6 11.90 7.01 30.65
N PHE A 7 12.27 8.27 30.92
CA PHE A 7 11.31 9.34 31.24
C PHE A 7 10.35 9.61 30.06
N ILE A 8 10.89 9.60 28.84
CA ILE A 8 10.14 9.92 27.62
C ILE A 8 9.16 8.80 27.22
N GLN A 9 9.50 7.54 27.46
CA GLN A 9 8.59 6.41 27.20
C GLN A 9 7.26 6.52 27.97
N HIS A 10 7.27 7.17 29.14
CA HIS A 10 6.08 7.34 29.97
C HIS A 10 5.31 8.65 29.71
N SER A 11 5.88 9.60 28.94
CA SER A 11 5.18 10.83 28.58
C SER A 11 4.05 10.52 27.61
N LYS A 12 2.88 11.16 27.73
CA LYS A 12 1.82 11.03 26.72
C LYS A 12 2.03 11.95 25.51
N GLN A 13 2.88 12.97 25.64
CA GLN A 13 3.03 14.05 24.66
C GLN A 13 4.37 14.01 23.91
N LEU A 14 5.30 13.13 24.30
CA LEU A 14 6.66 13.10 23.76
C LEU A 14 7.06 11.69 23.34
N ARG A 15 7.62 11.55 22.14
CA ARG A 15 8.04 10.26 21.56
C ARG A 15 9.38 10.40 20.86
N TYR A 16 10.29 9.45 21.06
CA TYR A 16 11.51 9.36 20.24
C TYR A 16 11.19 8.85 18.84
N CYS A 17 11.96 9.32 17.87
CA CYS A 17 12.00 8.71 16.55
C CYS A 17 12.50 7.26 16.67
N PRO A 18 11.80 6.26 16.09
CA PRO A 18 12.21 4.86 16.18
C PRO A 18 13.34 4.50 15.20
N THR A 19 13.72 5.41 14.29
CA THR A 19 14.82 5.19 13.34
C THR A 19 16.14 4.99 14.09
N ALA A 20 16.83 3.89 13.81
CA ALA A 20 18.13 3.59 14.41
C ALA A 20 19.14 4.73 14.12
N GLY A 21 19.80 5.22 15.17
CA GLY A 21 20.75 6.35 15.07
C GLY A 21 20.12 7.75 15.05
N CYS A 22 18.79 7.86 15.14
CA CYS A 22 18.11 9.16 15.26
C CYS A 22 17.79 9.47 16.73
N ASP A 23 18.44 10.48 17.31
CA ASP A 23 18.22 10.90 18.71
C ASP A 23 17.13 11.98 18.87
N LYS A 24 16.38 12.26 17.79
CA LYS A 24 15.33 13.29 17.78
C LYS A 24 14.05 12.77 18.44
N ALA A 25 13.33 13.67 19.09
CA ALA A 25 12.01 13.39 19.65
C ALA A 25 10.96 14.37 19.12
N ILE A 26 9.73 13.89 18.99
CA ILE A 26 8.56 14.66 18.59
C ILE A 26 7.75 14.95 19.84
N THR A 27 7.41 16.23 20.03
CA THR A 27 6.54 16.70 21.10
C THR A 27 5.23 17.17 20.47
N LEU A 28 4.10 16.68 20.96
CA LEU A 28 2.80 17.19 20.60
C LEU A 28 2.49 18.41 21.47
N SER A 29 2.37 19.58 20.86
CA SER A 29 1.86 20.79 21.49
C SER A 29 0.33 20.72 21.55
N CYS A 30 -0.22 19.79 22.35
CA CYS A 30 -1.65 19.79 22.62
C CYS A 30 -1.90 20.57 23.91
N THR A 31 -1.94 21.90 23.82
CA THR A 31 -2.37 22.76 24.94
C THR A 31 -3.87 22.95 24.99
N ASP A 32 -4.61 22.65 23.93
CA ASP A 32 -6.03 23.01 23.82
C ASP A 32 -6.83 21.91 23.13
N LEU A 33 -7.09 20.77 23.78
CA LEU A 33 -8.33 19.98 23.63
C LEU A 33 -8.33 18.74 24.56
N PRO A 34 -9.43 18.45 25.31
CA PRO A 34 -9.45 17.41 26.35
C PRO A 34 -9.77 15.98 25.86
N THR A 35 -9.82 15.70 24.56
CA THR A 35 -10.29 14.41 24.04
C THR A 35 -9.22 13.66 23.24
N ASP A 36 -9.05 12.36 23.52
CA ASP A 36 -8.12 11.44 22.84
C ASP A 36 -8.31 11.37 21.29
N SER A 37 -9.41 11.93 20.78
CA SER A 37 -9.80 11.99 19.36
C SER A 37 -9.03 13.01 18.51
N CYS A 38 -8.28 13.95 19.10
CA CYS A 38 -7.55 14.99 18.35
C CYS A 38 -6.05 14.71 18.19
N ARG A 39 -5.56 13.53 18.59
CA ARG A 39 -4.16 13.17 18.48
C ARG A 39 -3.86 12.66 17.06
N PRO A 40 -2.90 13.26 16.33
CA PRO A 40 -2.53 12.73 15.03
C PRO A 40 -1.95 11.33 15.19
N ASP A 41 -2.52 10.36 14.46
CA ASP A 41 -2.04 8.98 14.50
C ASP A 41 -0.65 8.84 13.90
N THR A 42 -0.37 9.58 12.83
CA THR A 42 0.93 9.62 12.15
C THR A 42 1.64 10.96 12.40
N VAL A 43 2.93 10.87 12.75
CA VAL A 43 3.84 12.01 12.85
C VAL A 43 5.06 11.80 11.95
N GLN A 44 5.71 12.90 11.54
CA GLN A 44 6.93 12.86 10.74
C GLN A 44 8.11 13.46 11.52
N CYS A 45 9.20 12.69 11.63
CA CYS A 45 10.46 13.20 12.16
C CYS A 45 11.19 14.04 11.10
N SER A 46 12.07 14.95 11.53
CA SER A 46 12.94 15.69 10.61
C SER A 46 14.06 14.84 9.98
N CYS A 47 14.12 13.54 10.26
CA CYS A 47 14.86 12.56 9.45
C CYS A 47 13.97 11.92 8.36
N CYS A 48 12.80 12.51 8.08
CA CYS A 48 11.77 12.08 7.13
C CYS A 48 11.02 10.78 7.48
N PHE A 49 11.39 10.08 8.55
CA PHE A 49 10.66 8.88 8.99
C PHE A 49 9.27 9.25 9.54
N LYS A 50 8.23 8.64 8.94
CA LYS A 50 6.83 8.75 9.40
C LYS A 50 6.46 7.54 10.24
N PHE A 51 5.91 7.77 11.43
CA PHE A 51 5.57 6.69 12.36
C PHE A 51 4.28 6.96 13.11
N CYS A 52 3.66 5.88 13.59
CA CYS A 52 2.49 5.96 14.43
C CYS A 52 2.87 6.42 15.84
N PHE A 53 2.29 7.52 16.30
CA PHE A 53 2.59 8.06 17.62
C PHE A 53 2.00 7.22 18.76
N LYS A 54 0.98 6.39 18.47
CA LYS A 54 0.31 5.48 19.41
C LYS A 54 1.10 4.17 19.57
N CYS A 55 1.36 3.46 18.48
CA CYS A 55 1.94 2.10 18.52
C CYS A 55 3.43 2.02 18.12
N TYR A 56 4.07 3.14 17.77
CA TYR A 56 5.51 3.26 17.44
C TYR A 56 5.97 2.52 16.18
N ARG A 57 5.07 1.83 15.46
CA ARG A 57 5.36 1.24 14.16
C ARG A 57 5.57 2.33 13.11
N ALA A 58 6.15 1.95 11.96
CA ALA A 58 6.10 2.78 10.76
C ALA A 58 4.66 3.22 10.48
N SER A 59 4.48 4.39 9.85
CA SER A 59 3.15 4.93 9.55
C SER A 59 2.32 3.88 8.82
N HIS A 60 1.14 3.57 9.36
CA HIS A 60 0.31 2.49 8.86
C HIS A 60 -1.11 2.94 8.46
N SER A 61 -1.28 4.24 8.21
CA SER A 61 -2.55 4.78 7.72
C SER A 61 -2.87 4.23 6.31
N PRO A 62 -4.10 3.77 6.02
CA PRO A 62 -5.31 3.93 6.84
C PRO A 62 -5.60 2.79 7.84
N ALA A 63 -4.78 1.74 7.91
CA ALA A 63 -5.01 0.66 8.86
C ALA A 63 -4.87 1.14 10.31
N THR A 64 -5.72 0.64 11.21
CA THR A 64 -5.63 0.95 12.64
C THR A 64 -4.48 0.19 13.30
N CYS A 65 -4.11 0.59 14.53
CA CYS A 65 -3.09 -0.15 15.30
C CYS A 65 -3.48 -1.61 15.54
N ASP A 66 -4.77 -1.86 15.80
CA ASP A 66 -5.30 -3.20 16.07
C ASP A 66 -5.29 -4.06 14.80
N GLN A 67 -5.70 -3.49 13.66
CA GLN A 67 -5.62 -4.17 12.37
C GLN A 67 -4.18 -4.54 12.01
N MET A 68 -3.22 -3.64 12.27
CA MET A 68 -1.80 -3.95 12.08
C MET A 68 -1.33 -5.10 12.94
N GLN A 69 -1.68 -5.11 14.22
CA GLN A 69 -1.30 -6.19 15.13
C GLN A 69 -1.91 -7.53 14.70
N LEU A 70 -3.20 -7.54 14.32
CA LEU A 70 -3.88 -8.74 13.82
C LEU A 70 -3.25 -9.24 12.51
N TRP A 71 -2.88 -8.34 11.61
CA TRP A 71 -2.20 -8.69 10.37
C TRP A 71 -0.83 -9.33 10.61
N GLU A 72 -0.03 -8.74 11.49
CA GLU A 72 1.29 -9.27 11.87
C GLU A 72 1.17 -10.68 12.45
N GLN A 73 0.20 -10.89 13.35
CA GLN A 73 -0.07 -12.21 13.92
C GLN A 73 -0.49 -13.21 12.83
N LYS A 74 -1.42 -12.82 11.95
CA LYS A 74 -1.87 -13.69 10.85
C LYS A 74 -0.72 -14.06 9.91
N CYS A 75 0.21 -13.13 9.64
CA CYS A 75 1.41 -13.42 8.85
C CYS A 75 2.38 -14.40 9.53
N GLN A 76 2.37 -14.50 10.87
CA GLN A 76 3.19 -15.47 11.62
C GLN A 76 2.54 -16.86 11.65
N ASP A 77 1.21 -16.91 11.76
CA ASP A 77 0.46 -18.16 11.87
C ASP A 77 0.33 -18.91 10.53
N GLU A 78 0.36 -18.19 9.41
CA GLU A 78 0.23 -18.77 8.07
C GLU A 78 1.59 -19.30 7.55
N SER A 79 1.60 -20.51 6.97
CA SER A 79 2.86 -21.21 6.65
C SER A 79 3.73 -20.46 5.62
N GLU A 80 5.05 -20.39 5.87
CA GLU A 80 6.03 -19.78 4.94
C GLU A 80 5.98 -20.38 3.52
N THR A 81 5.50 -21.62 3.37
CA THR A 81 5.35 -22.29 2.07
C THR A 81 4.25 -21.66 1.20
N SER A 82 3.17 -21.15 1.82
CA SER A 82 2.12 -20.39 1.12
C SER A 82 2.61 -18.99 0.76
N HIS A 83 3.42 -18.36 1.63
CA HIS A 83 3.99 -17.03 1.40
C HIS A 83 5.06 -17.00 0.31
N TRP A 84 5.94 -18.00 0.25
CA TRP A 84 7.02 -18.09 -0.74
C TRP A 84 6.51 -18.16 -2.18
N LYS A 85 5.47 -18.98 -2.43
CA LYS A 85 4.95 -19.24 -3.81
C LYS A 85 4.43 -17.98 -4.49
N VAL A 86 4.09 -16.96 -3.72
CA VAL A 86 3.43 -15.73 -4.19
C VAL A 86 4.44 -14.59 -4.41
N ALA A 87 5.50 -14.49 -3.61
CA ALA A 87 6.15 -13.20 -3.37
C ALA A 87 7.28 -12.81 -4.34
N ASN A 88 8.00 -13.76 -4.96
CA ASN A 88 9.31 -13.43 -5.57
C ASN A 88 9.47 -13.81 -7.04
N CYS A 89 8.74 -14.80 -7.54
CA CYS A 89 8.87 -15.28 -8.90
C CYS A 89 7.50 -15.54 -9.53
N LYS A 90 7.24 -14.94 -10.69
CA LYS A 90 6.06 -15.20 -11.51
C LYS A 90 6.47 -15.65 -12.90
N GLN A 91 5.58 -16.37 -13.60
CA GLN A 91 5.82 -16.73 -15.00
C GLN A 91 5.29 -15.64 -15.92
N CYS A 92 6.04 -15.32 -16.99
CA CYS A 92 5.55 -14.43 -18.02
C CYS A 92 4.27 -15.01 -18.66
N PRO A 93 3.14 -14.29 -18.70
CA PRO A 93 1.87 -14.82 -19.21
C PRO A 93 1.88 -15.14 -20.72
N LYS A 94 2.89 -14.68 -21.47
CA LYS A 94 3.03 -14.94 -22.92
C LYS A 94 3.95 -16.11 -23.25
N CYS A 95 5.03 -16.31 -22.48
CA CYS A 95 6.08 -17.28 -22.83
C CYS A 95 6.50 -18.20 -21.68
N ASN A 96 5.87 -18.08 -20.51
CA ASN A 96 6.06 -18.90 -19.31
C ASN A 96 7.47 -18.94 -18.71
N VAL A 97 8.40 -18.11 -19.20
CA VAL A 97 9.70 -17.93 -18.54
C VAL A 97 9.49 -17.38 -17.13
N SER A 98 10.28 -17.88 -16.18
CA SER A 98 10.31 -17.33 -14.83
C SER A 98 10.87 -15.91 -14.84
N VAL A 99 10.16 -14.99 -14.20
CA VAL A 99 10.50 -13.59 -14.04
C VAL A 99 10.59 -13.31 -12.54
N GLU A 100 11.77 -12.91 -12.09
CA GLU A 100 12.01 -12.41 -10.74
C GLU A 100 11.68 -10.91 -10.69
N LYS A 101 11.09 -10.46 -9.58
CA LYS A 101 10.76 -9.04 -9.37
C LYS A 101 12.03 -8.25 -9.08
N ASN A 102 12.54 -7.51 -10.07
CA ASN A 102 13.81 -6.79 -9.97
C ASN A 102 13.67 -5.26 -9.78
N GLY A 103 12.64 -4.81 -9.05
CA GLY A 103 12.38 -3.39 -8.79
C GLY A 103 11.03 -3.12 -8.13
N GLY A 104 10.71 -1.83 -7.94
CA GLY A 104 9.51 -1.40 -7.21
C GLY A 104 8.25 -1.13 -8.05
N CYS A 105 8.33 -1.16 -9.39
CA CYS A 105 7.21 -0.88 -10.31
C CYS A 105 6.38 -2.14 -10.58
N MET A 106 5.06 -2.03 -10.73
CA MET A 106 4.19 -3.16 -11.09
C MET A 106 4.14 -3.42 -12.60
N HIS A 107 4.60 -2.46 -13.42
CA HIS A 107 4.79 -2.64 -14.86
C HIS A 107 6.03 -3.49 -15.13
N MET A 108 5.81 -4.66 -15.71
CA MET A 108 6.87 -5.62 -16.03
C MET A 108 7.03 -5.76 -17.53
N VAL A 109 8.28 -5.75 -17.99
CA VAL A 109 8.63 -6.05 -19.39
C VAL A 109 9.43 -7.35 -19.43
N CYS A 110 8.89 -8.38 -20.10
CA CYS A 110 9.56 -9.67 -20.21
C CYS A 110 10.83 -9.56 -21.05
N ARG A 111 11.99 -9.94 -20.50
CA ARG A 111 13.29 -9.85 -21.21
C ARG A 111 13.38 -10.75 -22.45
N GLN A 112 12.65 -11.87 -22.48
CA GLN A 112 12.69 -12.81 -23.61
C GLN A 112 11.74 -12.43 -24.74
N CYS A 113 10.47 -12.17 -24.44
CA CYS A 113 9.44 -11.96 -25.46
C CYS A 113 8.95 -10.50 -25.58
N GLN A 114 9.54 -9.59 -24.80
CA GLN A 114 9.22 -8.15 -24.73
C GLN A 114 7.75 -7.84 -24.43
N TYR A 115 7.02 -8.81 -23.85
CA TYR A 115 5.64 -8.62 -23.45
C TYR A 115 5.56 -7.77 -22.19
N GLU A 116 4.69 -6.75 -22.22
CA GLU A 116 4.42 -5.87 -21.09
C GLU A 116 3.17 -6.32 -20.35
N TRP A 117 3.29 -6.50 -19.03
CA TRP A 117 2.24 -7.06 -18.20
C TRP A 117 2.29 -6.50 -16.78
N CYS A 118 1.16 -6.59 -16.07
CA CYS A 118 1.06 -6.16 -14.67
C CYS A 118 1.46 -7.30 -13.74
N TRP A 119 2.48 -7.07 -12.89
CA TRP A 119 2.96 -8.05 -11.91
C TRP A 119 1.83 -8.58 -11.03
N GLU A 120 0.87 -7.73 -10.67
CA GLU A 120 -0.23 -8.07 -9.78
C GLU A 120 -1.21 -9.06 -10.45
N CYS A 121 -1.86 -8.66 -11.53
CA CYS A 121 -2.95 -9.44 -12.13
C CYS A 121 -2.52 -10.38 -13.27
N SER A 122 -1.25 -10.36 -13.68
CA SER A 122 -0.71 -11.15 -14.81
C SER A 122 -1.36 -10.86 -16.17
N LYS A 123 -2.06 -9.73 -16.32
CA LYS A 123 -2.73 -9.30 -17.56
C LYS A 123 -1.87 -8.31 -18.35
N PRO A 124 -2.15 -8.12 -19.66
CA PRO A 124 -1.47 -7.12 -20.47
C PRO A 124 -1.45 -5.74 -19.80
N TRP A 125 -0.30 -5.05 -19.86
CA TRP A 125 -0.17 -3.70 -19.32
C TRP A 125 -1.07 -2.72 -20.08
N LYS A 126 -1.15 -2.87 -21.40
CA LYS A 126 -2.05 -2.11 -22.27
C LYS A 126 -3.50 -2.28 -21.82
N GLY A 127 -4.12 -1.20 -21.34
CA GLY A 127 -5.48 -1.18 -20.79
C GLY A 127 -5.56 -0.86 -19.31
N HIS A 128 -4.45 -0.95 -18.57
CA HIS A 128 -4.37 -0.49 -17.16
C HIS A 128 -4.53 1.04 -17.00
N LEU A 129 -4.61 1.78 -18.12
CA LEU A 129 -4.82 3.22 -18.16
C LEU A 129 -6.32 3.60 -18.19
N ASN A 130 -7.23 2.69 -18.56
CA ASN A 130 -8.66 2.98 -18.73
C ASN A 130 -9.54 1.80 -18.25
N PHE A 131 -10.29 2.02 -17.16
CA PHE A 131 -11.41 1.18 -16.69
C PHE A 131 -11.14 -0.32 -16.46
N TYR A 132 -9.88 -0.72 -16.24
CA TYR A 132 -9.56 -2.11 -15.96
C TYR A 132 -9.18 -2.32 -14.49
N VAL A 133 -10.15 -2.81 -13.71
CA VAL A 133 -10.02 -3.13 -12.30
C VAL A 133 -8.94 -4.21 -12.12
N CYS A 134 -7.78 -3.81 -11.58
CA CYS A 134 -6.71 -4.73 -11.15
C CYS A 134 -7.08 -5.46 -9.84
N ASN A 135 -8.05 -4.92 -9.10
CA ASN A 135 -8.65 -5.52 -7.91
C ASN A 135 -9.63 -6.65 -8.25
N TYR A 136 -9.12 -7.88 -8.27
CA TYR A 136 -9.86 -9.11 -8.61
C TYR A 136 -11.02 -9.44 -7.63
N THR A 137 -11.13 -8.76 -6.48
CA THR A 137 -12.19 -8.95 -5.47
C THR A 137 -13.60 -8.69 -6.01
N ALA A 138 -13.77 -7.71 -6.89
CA ALA A 138 -15.10 -7.29 -7.34
C ALA A 138 -15.93 -8.40 -8.04
N ASN A 139 -15.30 -9.41 -8.65
CA ASN A 139 -16.03 -10.49 -9.35
C ASN A 139 -16.28 -11.73 -8.48
N LYS A 140 -15.35 -12.11 -7.59
CA LYS A 140 -15.58 -13.25 -6.67
C LYS A 140 -16.53 -12.89 -5.54
N ASP A 141 -16.44 -11.67 -5.01
CA ASP A 141 -17.34 -11.22 -3.94
C ASP A 141 -18.78 -11.09 -4.44
N LYS A 142 -18.99 -10.64 -5.69
CA LYS A 142 -20.33 -10.65 -6.31
C LYS A 142 -20.93 -12.05 -6.41
N GLU A 143 -20.15 -13.06 -6.78
CA GLU A 143 -20.63 -14.45 -6.82
C GLU A 143 -20.86 -15.03 -5.41
N LEU A 144 -20.05 -14.68 -4.41
CA LEU A 144 -20.27 -15.07 -3.01
C LEU A 144 -21.52 -14.39 -2.41
N ILE A 145 -21.70 -13.08 -2.65
CA ILE A 145 -22.88 -12.29 -2.24
C ILE A 145 -24.14 -12.85 -2.89
N LYS A 146 -24.09 -13.13 -4.20
CA LYS A 146 -25.21 -13.71 -4.95
C LYS A 146 -25.59 -15.09 -4.40
N ARG A 147 -24.61 -15.89 -3.98
CA ARG A 147 -24.85 -17.22 -3.39
C ARG A 147 -25.42 -17.10 -1.97
N PHE A 148 -24.91 -16.19 -1.15
CA PHE A 148 -25.40 -15.97 0.23
C PHE A 148 -26.86 -15.48 0.26
N LEU A 149 -27.23 -14.56 -0.65
CA LEU A 149 -28.61 -14.05 -0.78
C LEU A 149 -29.60 -15.11 -1.27
N ILE A 150 -29.18 -16.07 -2.12
CA ILE A 150 -30.04 -17.14 -2.64
C ILE A 150 -30.39 -18.20 -1.58
N PHE A 151 -29.52 -18.45 -0.59
CA PHE A 151 -29.76 -19.45 0.47
C PHE A 151 -30.41 -18.87 1.74
N GLY A 152 -30.76 -17.58 1.75
CA GLY A 152 -31.29 -16.87 2.92
C GLY A 152 -32.77 -17.11 3.25
N THR A 153 -33.53 -17.90 2.48
CA THR A 153 -34.94 -18.19 2.82
C THR A 153 -35.31 -19.67 2.70
N SER A 154 -35.63 -20.24 3.88
CA SER A 154 -36.56 -21.37 4.12
C SER A 154 -36.02 -22.81 4.16
N LYS A 155 -35.77 -23.24 5.41
CA LYS A 155 -36.14 -24.49 6.12
C LYS A 155 -35.88 -25.90 5.53
N SER A 156 -35.28 -26.70 6.42
CA SER A 156 -35.36 -28.16 6.61
C SER A 156 -34.66 -29.08 5.63
N SER A 157 -33.58 -29.72 6.08
CA SER A 157 -33.43 -31.20 6.10
C SER A 157 -32.11 -31.62 6.75
N LYS A 158 -32.12 -32.75 7.46
CA LYS A 158 -31.01 -33.44 8.13
C LYS A 158 -29.66 -33.27 7.41
N LYS A 159 -28.69 -32.57 8.01
CA LYS A 159 -27.31 -32.48 7.49
C LYS A 159 -26.47 -33.65 8.02
N ASN A 160 -26.01 -34.51 7.09
CA ASN A 160 -24.99 -35.53 7.34
C ASN A 160 -23.68 -34.88 7.83
N LYS A 161 -23.02 -35.51 8.80
CA LYS A 161 -21.74 -35.05 9.39
C LYS A 161 -20.63 -34.83 8.34
N GLU A 162 -20.63 -35.66 7.30
CA GLU A 162 -19.75 -35.58 6.12
C GLU A 162 -19.93 -34.27 5.31
N SER A 163 -21.13 -33.69 5.31
CA SER A 163 -21.41 -32.40 4.66
C SER A 163 -20.94 -31.18 5.45
N SER A 164 -20.66 -31.35 6.75
CA SER A 164 -20.19 -30.27 7.62
C SER A 164 -18.70 -30.04 7.44
N GLU A 165 -17.92 -31.12 7.40
CA GLU A 165 -16.47 -31.05 7.18
C GLU A 165 -16.12 -30.50 5.80
N GLU A 166 -16.85 -30.89 4.75
CA GLU A 166 -16.59 -30.36 3.40
C GLU A 166 -16.95 -28.86 3.29
N GLU A 167 -18.02 -28.42 3.95
CA GLU A 167 -18.36 -26.99 4.00
C GLU A 167 -17.31 -26.19 4.79
N GLU A 168 -16.82 -26.73 5.91
CA GLU A 168 -15.73 -26.11 6.68
C GLU A 168 -14.44 -26.01 5.85
N ARG A 169 -14.04 -27.08 5.15
CA ARG A 169 -12.89 -27.06 4.22
C ARG A 169 -13.07 -26.01 3.14
N ARG A 170 -14.28 -25.86 2.60
CA ARG A 170 -14.59 -24.86 1.57
C ARG A 170 -14.49 -23.44 2.10
N LEU A 171 -15.02 -23.15 3.28
CA LEU A 171 -14.91 -21.84 3.93
C LEU A 171 -13.45 -21.51 4.25
N ASN A 172 -12.68 -22.48 4.77
CA ASN A 172 -11.25 -22.33 5.03
C ASN A 172 -10.46 -22.01 3.75
N ARG A 173 -10.80 -22.64 2.61
CA ARG A 173 -10.17 -22.30 1.32
C ARG A 173 -10.51 -20.88 0.86
N ILE A 174 -11.76 -20.44 1.00
CA ILE A 174 -12.18 -19.08 0.61
C ILE A 174 -11.45 -18.04 1.46
N GLU A 175 -11.37 -18.26 2.77
CA GLU A 175 -10.67 -17.35 3.68
C GLU A 175 -9.16 -17.32 3.42
N LEU A 176 -8.54 -18.47 3.13
CA LEU A 176 -7.14 -18.54 2.73
C LEU A 176 -6.89 -17.82 1.39
N GLU A 177 -7.73 -18.01 0.38
CA GLU A 177 -7.62 -17.29 -0.90
C GLU A 177 -7.74 -15.77 -0.70
N ARG A 178 -8.67 -15.33 0.15
CA ARG A 178 -8.85 -13.92 0.50
C ARG A 178 -7.62 -13.37 1.22
N TYR A 179 -7.04 -14.12 2.15
CA TYR A 179 -5.81 -13.73 2.83
C TYR A 179 -4.65 -13.60 1.84
N LEU A 180 -4.41 -14.62 1.00
CA LEU A 180 -3.31 -14.64 0.04
C LEU A 180 -3.41 -13.47 -0.95
N TYR A 181 -4.62 -13.11 -1.39
CA TYR A 181 -4.86 -11.95 -2.24
C TYR A 181 -4.35 -10.64 -1.61
N HIS A 182 -4.70 -10.39 -0.34
CA HIS A 182 -4.31 -9.18 0.37
C HIS A 182 -2.82 -9.22 0.73
N TYR A 183 -2.31 -10.39 1.10
CA TYR A 183 -0.90 -10.61 1.42
C TYR A 183 0.02 -10.38 0.23
N GLU A 184 -0.34 -10.88 -0.94
CA GLU A 184 0.40 -10.64 -2.18
C GLU A 184 0.57 -9.14 -2.46
N ARG A 185 -0.51 -8.38 -2.36
CA ARG A 185 -0.52 -6.94 -2.64
C ARG A 185 0.23 -6.14 -1.58
N PHE A 186 0.00 -6.47 -0.30
CA PHE A 186 0.75 -5.93 0.82
C PHE A 186 2.26 -6.14 0.61
N THR A 187 2.69 -7.38 0.35
CA THR A 187 4.11 -7.70 0.13
C THR A 187 4.66 -7.07 -1.14
N ASN A 188 3.84 -6.90 -2.19
CA ASN A 188 4.25 -6.24 -3.42
C ASN A 188 4.65 -4.78 -3.19
N HIS A 189 3.88 -4.03 -2.39
CA HIS A 189 4.23 -2.66 -2.01
C HIS A 189 5.35 -2.62 -0.96
N GLU A 190 5.37 -3.55 -0.01
CA GLU A 190 6.43 -3.67 1.01
C GLU A 190 7.80 -3.93 0.38
N ASN A 191 7.88 -4.81 -0.63
CA ASN A 191 9.15 -5.09 -1.31
C ASN A 191 9.65 -3.86 -2.09
N SER A 192 8.76 -3.06 -2.69
CA SER A 192 9.12 -1.76 -3.27
C SER A 192 9.67 -0.81 -2.21
N HIS A 193 9.12 -0.85 -0.98
CA HIS A 193 9.58 -0.06 0.15
C HIS A 193 10.92 -0.55 0.73
N LYS A 194 11.23 -1.86 0.71
CA LYS A 194 12.56 -2.36 1.13
C LYS A 194 13.71 -1.81 0.30
N LEU A 195 13.44 -1.40 -0.95
CA LEU A 195 14.40 -0.75 -1.84
C LEU A 195 14.53 0.76 -1.60
N GLU A 196 13.78 1.32 -0.64
CA GLU A 196 13.71 2.76 -0.34
C GLU A 196 15.07 3.43 -0.19
N LYS A 197 15.96 2.84 0.61
CA LYS A 197 17.31 3.39 0.82
C LYS A 197 18.09 3.49 -0.49
N LEU A 198 18.06 2.42 -1.29
CA LEU A 198 18.75 2.38 -2.58
C LEU A 198 18.19 3.43 -3.53
N ILE A 199 16.85 3.57 -3.60
CA ILE A 199 16.19 4.55 -4.47
C ILE A 199 16.55 5.99 -4.06
N ARG A 200 16.57 6.30 -2.74
CA ARG A 200 16.99 7.62 -2.24
C ARG A 200 18.45 7.93 -2.54
N ASP A 201 19.34 6.95 -2.35
CA ASP A 201 20.76 7.10 -2.61
C ASP A 201 21.01 7.34 -4.12
N GLU A 202 20.32 6.60 -4.98
CA GLU A 202 20.38 6.76 -6.44
C GLU A 202 19.86 8.15 -6.86
N ALA A 203 18.73 8.59 -6.31
CA ALA A 203 18.15 9.90 -6.58
C ALA A 203 19.09 11.05 -6.17
N THR A 204 19.71 10.94 -4.99
CA THR A 204 20.69 11.91 -4.50
C THR A 204 21.90 11.98 -5.44
N LYS A 205 22.40 10.84 -5.91
CA LYS A 205 23.47 10.78 -6.89
C LYS A 205 23.06 11.45 -8.19
N LYS A 206 21.87 11.14 -8.70
CA LYS A 206 21.34 11.70 -9.95
C LYS A 206 21.17 13.22 -9.90
N MET A 207 20.69 13.75 -8.77
CA MET A 207 20.58 15.20 -8.57
C MET A 207 21.94 15.90 -8.62
N LYS A 208 22.99 15.31 -8.04
CA LYS A 208 24.37 15.85 -8.09
C LYS A 208 24.95 15.82 -9.51
N GLU A 209 24.70 14.73 -10.24
CA GLU A 209 25.12 14.62 -11.64
C GLU A 209 24.50 15.73 -12.50
N LEU A 210 23.18 15.94 -12.39
CA LEU A 210 22.46 16.97 -13.15
C LEU A 210 22.84 18.41 -12.76
N GLN A 211 23.15 18.65 -11.48
CA GLN A 211 23.66 19.97 -11.04
C GLN A 211 24.99 20.34 -11.68
N THR A 212 25.86 19.34 -11.88
CA THR A 212 27.19 19.57 -12.47
C THR A 212 27.08 19.97 -13.95
N SER A 213 26.01 19.57 -14.64
CA SER A 213 25.72 19.92 -16.04
C SER A 213 25.00 21.26 -16.26
N SER A 214 25.26 22.27 -15.42
CA SER A 214 24.68 23.64 -15.50
C SER A 214 23.19 23.77 -15.14
N THR A 215 22.63 22.83 -14.36
CA THR A 215 21.26 22.93 -13.82
C THR A 215 21.29 23.47 -12.39
N THR A 216 20.38 24.39 -12.03
CA THR A 216 20.34 24.94 -10.67
C THR A 216 19.82 23.91 -9.66
N TRP A 217 20.18 24.06 -8.38
CA TRP A 217 19.73 23.13 -7.32
C TRP A 217 18.20 23.01 -7.26
N THR A 218 17.49 24.13 -7.42
CA THR A 218 16.02 24.21 -7.48
C THR A 218 15.44 23.38 -8.63
N GLU A 219 16.17 23.24 -9.73
CA GLU A 219 15.71 22.53 -10.91
C GLU A 219 15.79 21.01 -10.80
N VAL A 220 16.59 20.47 -9.88
CA VAL A 220 16.70 19.02 -9.64
C VAL A 220 15.93 18.54 -8.41
N GLN A 221 15.45 19.44 -7.55
CA GLN A 221 14.69 19.10 -6.34
C GLN A 221 13.43 18.25 -6.58
N PHE A 222 12.86 18.30 -7.79
CA PHE A 222 11.68 17.49 -8.11
C PHE A 222 11.98 15.99 -8.04
N ILE A 223 13.25 15.58 -8.21
CA ILE A 223 13.67 14.18 -8.15
C ILE A 223 13.47 13.64 -6.73
N GLU A 224 14.03 14.34 -5.74
CA GLU A 224 13.85 14.01 -4.32
C GLU A 224 12.37 14.01 -3.94
N LYS A 225 11.62 15.07 -4.31
CA LYS A 225 10.18 15.16 -4.06
C LYS A 225 9.40 14.01 -4.68
N GLY A 226 9.78 13.59 -5.89
CA GLY A 226 9.16 12.47 -6.60
C GLY A 226 9.41 11.13 -5.90
N VAL A 227 10.64 10.89 -5.46
CA VAL A 227 10.98 9.69 -4.69
C VAL A 227 10.24 9.66 -3.35
N GLU A 228 10.25 10.75 -2.59
CA GLU A 228 9.53 10.80 -1.31
C GLU A 228 8.02 10.57 -1.48
N GLN A 229 7.41 11.18 -2.52
CA GLN A 229 6.00 10.98 -2.79
C GLN A 229 5.68 9.54 -3.20
N LEU A 230 6.53 8.91 -4.02
CA LEU A 230 6.38 7.50 -4.37
C LEU A 230 6.43 6.59 -3.15
N LEU A 231 7.40 6.79 -2.28
CA LEU A 231 7.56 6.00 -1.07
C LEU A 231 6.36 6.16 -0.13
N ASP A 232 5.84 7.38 0.00
CA ASP A 232 4.65 7.66 0.79
C ASP A 232 3.41 6.96 0.22
N CYS A 233 3.18 7.07 -1.10
CA CYS A 233 2.08 6.38 -1.77
C CYS A 233 2.17 4.85 -1.62
N ARG A 234 3.37 4.27 -1.82
CA ARG A 234 3.59 2.82 -1.64
C ARG A 234 3.32 2.38 -0.20
N ASN A 235 3.74 3.18 0.78
CA ASN A 235 3.47 2.90 2.17
C ASN A 235 1.96 2.97 2.49
N ILE A 236 1.24 3.97 1.98
CA ILE A 236 -0.22 4.07 2.15
C ILE A 236 -0.90 2.86 1.49
N LEU A 237 -0.60 2.58 0.22
CA LEU A 237 -1.18 1.47 -0.55
C LEU A 237 -0.94 0.10 0.10
N LYS A 238 0.24 -0.13 0.67
CA LYS A 238 0.49 -1.33 1.46
C LYS A 238 -0.54 -1.51 2.58
N HIS A 239 -0.83 -0.44 3.31
CA HIS A 239 -1.74 -0.46 4.45
C HIS A 239 -3.22 -0.37 4.07
N THR A 240 -3.57 0.12 2.87
CA THR A 240 -4.94 0.05 2.37
C THR A 240 -5.40 -1.41 2.21
N TYR A 241 -4.50 -2.33 1.86
CA TYR A 241 -4.83 -3.76 1.79
C TYR A 241 -5.07 -4.40 3.16
N ILE A 242 -4.34 -3.99 4.19
CA ILE A 242 -4.61 -4.42 5.57
C ILE A 242 -5.97 -3.90 6.01
N TYR A 243 -6.22 -2.60 5.80
CA TYR A 243 -7.50 -1.98 6.13
C TYR A 243 -8.67 -2.69 5.43
N SER A 244 -8.58 -2.90 4.11
CA SER A 244 -9.63 -3.56 3.32
C SER A 244 -9.94 -4.99 3.80
N PHE A 245 -8.91 -5.74 4.19
CA PHE A 245 -9.06 -7.10 4.69
C PHE A 245 -9.92 -7.16 5.97
N PHE A 246 -9.80 -6.18 6.87
CA PHE A 246 -10.55 -6.19 8.12
C PHE A 246 -11.85 -5.36 8.07
N SER A 247 -11.86 -4.23 7.38
CA SER A 247 -12.98 -3.26 7.44
C SER A 247 -14.19 -3.67 6.60
N PHE A 248 -14.02 -4.58 5.63
CA PHE A 248 -15.10 -4.97 4.71
C PHE A 248 -15.46 -6.46 4.80
N SER A 249 -15.36 -7.06 5.99
CA SER A 249 -15.72 -8.47 6.22
C SER A 249 -17.23 -8.71 6.35
N ASP A 250 -18.00 -7.73 6.82
CA ASP A 250 -19.46 -7.85 6.94
C ASP A 250 -20.16 -7.55 5.61
N ILE A 251 -20.27 -8.59 4.79
CA ILE A 251 -20.93 -8.52 3.47
C ILE A 251 -22.46 -8.40 3.56
N THR A 252 -23.06 -8.51 4.75
CA THR A 252 -24.51 -8.42 4.94
C THR A 252 -24.96 -6.96 5.12
N ASN A 253 -24.03 -6.09 5.50
CA ASN A 253 -24.31 -4.69 5.75
C ASN A 253 -24.14 -3.85 4.48
N GLN A 254 -25.24 -3.27 4.00
CA GLN A 254 -25.25 -2.45 2.78
C GLN A 254 -24.31 -1.24 2.87
N ARG A 255 -24.16 -0.63 4.06
CA ARG A 255 -23.23 0.48 4.28
C ARG A 255 -21.78 0.05 4.05
N VAL A 256 -21.41 -1.14 4.55
CA VAL A 256 -20.08 -1.73 4.36
C VAL A 256 -19.82 -2.01 2.88
N LEU A 257 -20.81 -2.52 2.13
CA LEU A 257 -20.69 -2.74 0.69
C LEU A 257 -20.47 -1.43 -0.09
N THR A 258 -21.27 -0.40 0.18
CA THR A 258 -21.13 0.91 -0.47
C THR A 258 -19.79 1.57 -0.13
N ALA A 259 -19.37 1.48 1.13
CA ALA A 259 -18.06 1.98 1.57
C ALA A 259 -16.91 1.25 0.87
N LYS A 260 -17.01 -0.08 0.73
CA LYS A 260 -16.03 -0.89 0.01
C LYS A 260 -15.90 -0.46 -1.46
N GLU A 261 -17.01 -0.26 -2.16
CA GLU A 261 -17.00 0.16 -3.57
C GLU A 261 -16.29 1.52 -3.74
N LEU A 262 -16.60 2.49 -2.88
CA LEU A 262 -15.91 3.78 -2.90
C LEU A 262 -14.42 3.65 -2.56
N PHE A 263 -14.09 2.85 -1.56
CA PHE A 263 -12.71 2.62 -1.15
C PHE A 263 -11.88 1.96 -2.25
N GLU A 264 -12.38 0.89 -2.87
CA GLU A 264 -11.68 0.19 -3.94
C GLU A 264 -11.47 1.11 -5.16
N PHE A 265 -12.43 2.00 -5.46
CA PHE A 265 -12.27 3.02 -6.49
C PHE A 265 -11.14 4.02 -6.17
N LEU A 266 -11.11 4.56 -4.94
CA LEU A 266 -10.07 5.49 -4.52
C LEU A 266 -8.69 4.83 -4.45
N GLN A 267 -8.65 3.58 -3.97
CA GLN A 267 -7.43 2.77 -3.92
C GLN A 267 -6.85 2.56 -5.32
N GLU A 268 -7.67 2.12 -6.28
CA GLU A 268 -7.24 1.89 -7.66
C GLU A 268 -6.75 3.19 -8.33
N ASP A 269 -7.42 4.32 -8.08
CA ASP A 269 -7.01 5.61 -8.62
C ASP A 269 -5.64 6.05 -8.07
N LEU A 270 -5.38 5.81 -6.78
CA LEU A 270 -4.06 6.03 -6.18
C LEU A 270 -3.00 5.08 -6.75
N GLU A 271 -3.31 3.79 -6.92
CA GLU A 271 -2.38 2.81 -7.50
C GLU A 271 -1.94 3.20 -8.90
N ARG A 272 -2.89 3.48 -9.79
CA ARG A 272 -2.61 3.89 -11.17
C ARG A 272 -1.73 5.14 -11.21
N THR A 273 -2.06 6.13 -10.40
CA THR A 273 -1.28 7.37 -10.32
C THR A 273 0.14 7.10 -9.80
N THR A 274 0.28 6.21 -8.81
CA THR A 274 1.57 5.81 -8.23
C THR A 274 2.43 5.04 -9.23
N GLU A 275 1.86 4.11 -9.99
CA GLU A 275 2.60 3.40 -11.05
C GLU A 275 3.06 4.36 -12.14
N LYS A 276 2.20 5.31 -12.54
CA LYS A 276 2.60 6.28 -13.57
C LYS A 276 3.72 7.19 -13.10
N LEU A 277 3.66 7.68 -11.85
CA LEU A 277 4.76 8.41 -11.26
C LEU A 277 6.03 7.55 -11.17
N SER A 278 5.91 6.26 -10.86
CA SER A 278 7.04 5.33 -10.77
C SER A 278 7.73 5.12 -12.12
N GLU A 279 6.96 5.01 -13.19
CA GLU A 279 7.47 4.93 -14.57
C GLU A 279 8.23 6.20 -14.94
N LEU A 280 7.61 7.36 -14.78
CA LEU A 280 8.20 8.65 -15.09
C LEU A 280 9.50 8.89 -14.30
N MET A 281 9.51 8.55 -13.01
CA MET A 281 10.70 8.63 -12.18
C MET A 281 11.78 7.65 -12.64
N GLY A 282 11.41 6.42 -13.00
CA GLY A 282 12.35 5.45 -13.57
C GLY A 282 13.05 5.95 -14.84
N ASP A 283 12.33 6.67 -15.70
CA ASP A 283 12.91 7.29 -16.90
C ASP A 283 13.90 8.40 -16.57
N VAL A 284 13.61 9.24 -15.57
CA VAL A 284 14.54 10.25 -15.08
C VAL A 284 15.84 9.64 -14.58
N MET A 285 15.74 8.54 -13.84
CA MET A 285 16.92 7.87 -13.28
C MET A 285 17.81 7.30 -14.41
N LYS A 286 17.20 6.72 -15.45
CA LYS A 286 17.91 6.09 -16.58
C LYS A 286 18.49 7.06 -17.61
N LYS A 287 17.83 8.18 -17.90
CA LYS A 287 18.27 9.10 -18.97
C LYS A 287 19.53 9.86 -18.56
N SER A 288 20.60 9.81 -19.36
CA SER A 288 21.89 10.45 -19.07
C SER A 288 21.98 11.95 -19.43
N ILE A 289 20.86 12.61 -19.76
CA ILE A 289 20.83 13.98 -20.30
C ILE A 289 19.76 14.80 -19.58
N THR A 290 19.96 16.13 -19.51
CA THR A 290 18.98 17.14 -19.07
C THR A 290 17.58 16.84 -19.60
N LEU A 291 16.62 16.63 -18.70
CA LEU A 291 15.22 16.43 -19.04
C LEU A 291 14.65 17.66 -19.74
N GLU A 292 13.93 17.43 -20.83
CA GLU A 292 13.12 18.47 -21.47
C GLU A 292 12.14 19.08 -20.46
N SER A 293 11.89 20.39 -20.57
CA SER A 293 10.99 21.13 -19.67
C SER A 293 9.59 20.52 -19.58
N SER A 294 9.08 19.95 -20.68
CA SER A 294 7.80 19.25 -20.76
C SER A 294 7.74 18.03 -19.84
N HIS A 295 8.74 17.14 -19.90
CA HIS A 295 8.83 15.95 -19.06
C HIS A 295 8.90 16.31 -17.57
N ARG A 296 9.64 17.37 -17.23
CA ARG A 296 9.73 17.83 -15.84
C ARG A 296 8.38 18.33 -15.31
N ILE A 297 7.63 19.08 -16.12
CA ILE A 297 6.28 19.55 -15.76
C ILE A 297 5.35 18.37 -15.54
N GLU A 298 5.39 17.36 -16.41
CA GLU A 298 4.60 16.15 -16.26
C GLU A 298 4.88 15.45 -14.92
N ILE A 299 6.15 15.26 -14.57
CA ILE A 299 6.53 14.64 -13.29
C ILE A 299 6.00 15.46 -12.11
N MET A 300 6.20 16.78 -12.11
CA MET A 300 5.71 17.66 -11.05
C MET A 300 4.19 17.60 -10.89
N ASN A 301 3.46 17.48 -12.01
CA ASN A 301 2.01 17.29 -12.00
C ASN A 301 1.63 15.95 -11.36
N TYR A 302 2.32 14.85 -11.71
CA TYR A 302 2.05 13.54 -11.12
C TYR A 302 2.46 13.44 -9.65
N ILE A 303 3.50 14.15 -9.21
CA ILE A 303 3.83 14.28 -7.78
C ILE A 303 2.66 14.90 -7.03
N THR A 304 2.15 16.03 -7.54
CA THR A 304 1.03 16.75 -6.92
C THR A 304 -0.26 15.93 -6.97
N LEU A 305 -0.54 15.27 -8.10
CA LEU A 305 -1.72 14.42 -8.27
C LEU A 305 -1.67 13.22 -7.32
N SER A 306 -0.54 12.51 -7.23
CA SER A 306 -0.37 11.36 -6.33
C SER A 306 -0.63 11.75 -4.88
N LYS A 307 -0.11 12.92 -4.47
CA LYS A 307 -0.38 13.47 -3.13
C LYS A 307 -1.87 13.72 -2.91
N THR A 308 -2.52 14.42 -3.84
CA THR A 308 -3.97 14.71 -3.74
C THR A 308 -4.80 13.43 -3.68
N LYS A 309 -4.46 12.39 -4.44
CA LYS A 309 -5.15 11.10 -4.40
C LYS A 309 -4.93 10.36 -3.08
N ALA A 310 -3.70 10.37 -2.57
CA ALA A 310 -3.36 9.79 -1.27
C ALA A 310 -4.13 10.49 -0.14
N ASP A 311 -4.08 11.82 -0.10
CA ASP A 311 -4.82 12.63 0.89
C ASP A 311 -6.33 12.42 0.75
N GLY A 312 -6.85 12.33 -0.47
CA GLY A 312 -8.27 12.06 -0.75
C GLY A 312 -8.73 10.71 -0.19
N LEU A 313 -7.96 9.64 -0.44
CA LEU A 313 -8.25 8.31 0.10
C LEU A 313 -8.22 8.32 1.62
N LEU A 314 -7.16 8.88 2.23
CA LEU A 314 -7.03 8.93 3.68
C LEU A 314 -8.14 9.76 4.33
N ASN A 315 -8.50 10.91 3.75
CA ASN A 315 -9.59 11.74 4.26
C ASN A 315 -10.94 11.02 4.17
N ALA A 316 -11.21 10.29 3.09
CA ALA A 316 -12.43 9.50 2.97
C ALA A 316 -12.50 8.47 4.11
N VAL A 317 -11.46 7.66 4.30
CA VAL A 317 -11.46 6.61 5.32
C VAL A 317 -11.49 7.15 6.75
N LEU A 318 -10.78 8.26 7.03
CA LEU A 318 -10.59 8.75 8.40
C LEU A 318 -11.63 9.77 8.86
N LYS A 319 -12.41 10.37 7.96
CA LYS A 319 -13.31 11.50 8.28
C LYS A 319 -14.72 11.35 7.74
N ASP A 320 -14.93 10.51 6.73
CA ASP A 320 -16.27 10.28 6.21
C ASP A 320 -17.00 9.28 7.11
N SER A 321 -18.20 9.65 7.55
CA SER A 321 -18.99 8.78 8.40
C SER A 321 -19.32 7.47 7.70
N LEU A 322 -19.29 7.37 6.37
CA LEU A 322 -19.49 6.11 5.65
C LEU A 322 -18.56 4.97 6.13
N PHE A 323 -17.37 5.29 6.66
CA PHE A 323 -16.37 4.33 7.13
C PHE A 323 -16.38 4.08 8.66
N GLU A 324 -17.35 4.63 9.39
CA GLU A 324 -17.53 4.36 10.82
C GLU A 324 -18.39 3.10 11.03
N PHE A 325 -17.74 1.94 11.19
CA PHE A 325 -18.37 0.62 11.37
C PHE A 325 -18.42 0.14 12.81
#